data_AF-A0A2M4AMN5-F1
#
_entry.id   AF-A0A2M4AMN5-F1
#
_cell.length_a   1.000
_cell.length_b   1.000
_cell.length_c   1.000
_cell.angle_alpha   90.00
_cell.angle_beta   90.00
_cell.angle_gamma   90.00
#
_symmetry.space_group_name_H-M   'P 1'
#
loop_
_entity.id
_entity.type
_entity.pdbx_description
1 polymer ?
#
loop_
_entity_poly.entity_id
_entity_poly.type
_entity_poly.pdbx_seq_one_letter_code
_entity_poly.pdbx_strand_id
1 'polypeptide(L)'
;DEVQSSLRDVYRHTEEYMAANEVPEGGDDPEWQITQDMQFVLRVACTTALYPLEYAKTLIQIGYEPIAPRPGRTLFGERRLMLPNVFQYAAHIKNVDGFFGCFRGLSARLVGNFLSSYYGGVVADRLGYREPPKRKDTGRLSYREDRRKLKMEFVMNLKRNLVVHATGVVISQPFYVISIRMMAQFVGRERIYTGLVASIKEIWKTEGVSGFFSGMIPRLVCDLGCVLIGSTLTYLLSATIVEGETSRNNLNTLSHFTVSSLLYPYHVVSTCMIVNGSRLKAGNLPLMENYVNWRDCYAKLRATNEHKRGSSLFFRAVPKVITKASNIFAPYPEMK
;
A
#
# COMPACT_ATOMS: atom_id res chain seq x y z
N ASP A 1 -22.22 -23.97 -21.34
CA ASP A 1 -23.25 -23.14 -21.99
C ASP A 1 -24.11 -22.30 -21.05
N GLU A 2 -24.63 -22.84 -19.94
CA GLU A 2 -25.40 -22.07 -18.93
C GLU A 2 -24.63 -20.90 -18.29
N VAL A 3 -23.33 -21.06 -18.02
CA VAL A 3 -22.50 -19.98 -17.46
C VAL A 3 -22.30 -18.84 -18.47
N GLN A 4 -22.18 -19.17 -19.75
CA GLN A 4 -22.06 -18.17 -20.83
C GLN A 4 -23.40 -17.52 -21.18
N SER A 5 -24.54 -18.19 -21.01
CA SER A 5 -25.85 -17.56 -21.16
C SER A 5 -26.12 -16.63 -19.99
N SER A 6 -25.83 -17.06 -18.75
CA SER A 6 -25.96 -16.22 -17.56
C SER A 6 -25.07 -14.97 -17.60
N LEU A 7 -23.84 -15.10 -18.11
CA LEU A 7 -22.97 -13.94 -18.34
C LEU A 7 -23.53 -13.00 -19.41
N ARG A 8 -24.07 -13.53 -20.52
CA ARG A 8 -24.68 -12.71 -21.58
C ARG A 8 -25.95 -12.01 -21.12
N ASP A 9 -26.77 -12.66 -20.31
CA ASP A 9 -27.98 -12.06 -19.74
C ASP A 9 -27.64 -10.95 -18.74
N VAL A 10 -26.58 -11.15 -17.93
CA VAL A 10 -26.05 -10.10 -17.06
C VAL A 10 -25.52 -8.93 -17.89
N TYR A 11 -24.75 -9.17 -18.96
CA TYR A 11 -24.25 -8.09 -19.83
C TYR A 11 -25.39 -7.32 -20.51
N ARG A 12 -26.39 -8.01 -21.07
CA ARG A 12 -27.53 -7.38 -21.74
C ARG A 12 -28.37 -6.52 -20.78
N HIS A 13 -28.63 -7.03 -19.58
CA HIS A 13 -29.33 -6.25 -18.55
C HIS A 13 -28.48 -5.10 -17.97
N THR A 14 -27.15 -5.21 -18.04
CA THR A 14 -26.23 -4.12 -17.66
C THR A 14 -26.34 -2.97 -18.65
N GLU A 15 -26.37 -3.28 -19.95
CA GLU A 15 -26.57 -2.28 -21.01
C GLU A 15 -27.95 -1.63 -20.91
N GLU A 16 -29.02 -2.41 -20.67
CA GLU A 16 -30.38 -1.89 -20.48
C GLU A 16 -30.49 -0.97 -19.24
N TYR A 17 -29.81 -1.31 -18.13
CA TYR A 17 -29.77 -0.46 -16.94
C TYR A 17 -28.94 0.82 -17.14
N MET A 18 -27.89 0.76 -17.96
CA MET A 18 -27.09 1.93 -18.33
C MET A 18 -27.86 2.85 -19.29
N ALA A 19 -28.62 2.29 -20.23
CA ALA A 19 -29.46 3.05 -21.16
C ALA A 19 -30.67 3.69 -20.47
N ALA A 20 -31.27 3.02 -19.47
CA ALA A 20 -32.42 3.56 -18.73
C ALA A 20 -32.05 4.64 -17.70
N ASN A 21 -30.76 4.82 -17.39
CA ASN A 21 -30.26 5.81 -16.42
C ASN A 21 -29.22 6.74 -17.07
N GLU A 22 -29.46 7.22 -18.29
CA GLU A 22 -28.73 8.40 -18.78
C GLU A 22 -28.92 9.56 -17.79
N VAL A 23 -27.84 9.86 -17.09
CA VAL A 23 -27.76 10.91 -16.08
C VAL A 23 -27.71 12.26 -16.81
N PRO A 24 -28.52 13.26 -16.43
CA PRO A 24 -28.29 14.63 -16.88
C PRO A 24 -26.89 15.03 -16.43
N GLU A 25 -26.09 15.63 -17.33
CA GLU A 25 -24.78 16.18 -16.98
C GLU A 25 -24.85 16.91 -15.63
N GLY A 26 -24.09 16.41 -14.65
CA GLY A 26 -24.09 16.93 -13.28
C GLY A 26 -23.49 18.34 -13.29
N GLY A 27 -24.36 19.34 -13.34
CA GLY A 27 -23.99 20.74 -13.20
C GLY A 27 -23.55 21.06 -11.76
N ASP A 28 -22.40 21.73 -11.67
CA ASP A 28 -22.06 22.84 -10.77
C ASP A 28 -22.76 22.91 -9.39
N ASP A 29 -22.66 21.85 -8.57
CA ASP A 29 -23.02 21.92 -7.15
C ASP A 29 -21.79 22.34 -6.31
N PRO A 30 -21.71 23.60 -5.82
CA PRO A 30 -20.52 24.12 -5.14
C PRO A 30 -20.20 23.37 -3.83
N GLU A 31 -21.21 22.80 -3.16
CA GLU A 31 -21.01 22.06 -1.90
C GLU A 31 -20.27 20.74 -2.13
N TRP A 32 -20.51 20.09 -3.28
CA TRP A 32 -19.84 18.85 -3.67
C TRP A 32 -18.36 19.10 -4.03
N GLN A 33 -18.07 20.19 -4.74
CA GLN A 33 -16.70 20.60 -5.09
C GLN A 33 -15.87 20.93 -3.83
N ILE A 34 -16.42 21.74 -2.92
CA ILE A 34 -15.75 22.10 -1.65
C ILE A 34 -15.41 20.85 -0.83
N THR A 35 -16.31 19.87 -0.80
CA THR A 35 -16.10 18.62 -0.06
C THR A 35 -14.97 17.78 -0.67
N GLN A 36 -14.87 17.71 -1.99
CA GLN A 36 -13.77 16.99 -2.67
C GLN A 36 -12.41 17.67 -2.46
N ASP A 37 -12.37 19.00 -2.58
CA ASP A 37 -11.15 19.77 -2.36
C ASP A 37 -10.66 19.65 -0.92
N MET A 38 -11.56 19.69 0.05
CA MET A 38 -11.22 19.50 1.46
C MET A 38 -10.67 18.09 1.74
N GLN A 39 -11.28 17.04 1.17
CA GLN A 39 -10.75 15.67 1.29
C GLN A 39 -9.38 15.53 0.66
N PHE A 40 -9.15 16.20 -0.47
CA PHE A 40 -7.88 16.22 -1.17
C PHE A 40 -6.79 16.90 -0.31
N VAL A 41 -7.05 18.12 0.17
CA VAL A 41 -6.14 18.88 1.04
C VAL A 41 -5.82 18.11 2.31
N LEU A 42 -6.84 17.54 2.97
CA LEU A 42 -6.65 16.74 4.18
C LEU A 42 -5.75 15.53 3.90
N ARG A 43 -5.94 14.84 2.76
CA ARG A 43 -5.10 13.70 2.37
C ARG A 43 -3.64 14.10 2.19
N VAL A 44 -3.37 15.21 1.51
CA VAL A 44 -2.01 15.72 1.32
C VAL A 44 -1.39 16.16 2.65
N ALA A 45 -2.14 16.87 3.48
CA ALA A 45 -1.70 17.32 4.79
C ALA A 45 -1.36 16.14 5.71
N CYS A 46 -2.24 15.14 5.82
CA CYS A 46 -2.00 13.93 6.60
C CYS A 46 -0.81 13.13 6.09
N THR A 47 -0.69 12.95 4.76
CA THR A 47 0.46 12.25 4.16
C THR A 47 1.76 12.97 4.48
N THR A 48 1.78 14.29 4.38
CA THR A 48 2.95 15.12 4.67
C THR A 48 3.30 15.06 6.16
N ALA A 49 2.33 15.22 7.05
CA ALA A 49 2.54 15.20 8.50
C ALA A 49 3.08 13.84 8.99
N LEU A 50 2.59 12.73 8.42
CA LEU A 50 3.00 11.37 8.80
C LEU A 50 4.23 10.86 8.02
N TYR A 51 4.75 11.65 7.07
CA TYR A 51 5.85 11.24 6.20
C TYR A 51 7.13 10.82 6.96
N PRO A 52 7.56 11.47 8.05
CA PRO A 52 8.71 11.00 8.83
C PRO A 52 8.54 9.58 9.38
N LEU A 53 7.30 9.17 9.71
CA LEU A 53 7.00 7.81 10.17
C LEU A 53 7.00 6.82 9.01
N GLU A 54 6.51 7.22 7.84
CA GLU A 54 6.60 6.43 6.62
C GLU A 54 8.06 6.20 6.20
N TYR A 55 8.90 7.22 6.34
CA TYR A 55 10.34 7.11 6.09
C TYR A 55 10.97 6.09 7.05
N ALA A 56 10.77 6.25 8.36
CA ALA A 56 11.27 5.27 9.33
C ALA A 56 10.76 3.86 9.02
N LYS A 57 9.47 3.68 8.69
CA LYS A 57 8.89 2.39 8.29
C LYS A 57 9.59 1.81 7.06
N THR A 58 9.88 2.63 6.06
CA THR A 58 10.57 2.18 4.83
C THR A 58 11.96 1.64 5.13
N LEU A 59 12.72 2.33 5.99
CA LEU A 59 14.04 1.87 6.42
C LEU A 59 13.97 0.56 7.22
N ILE A 60 12.96 0.42 8.07
CA ILE A 60 12.68 -0.82 8.79
C ILE A 60 12.35 -1.97 7.81
N GLN A 61 11.57 -1.71 6.76
CA GLN A 61 11.17 -2.73 5.78
C GLN A 61 12.36 -3.29 5.01
N ILE A 62 13.32 -2.44 4.62
CA ILE A 62 14.55 -2.89 3.96
C ILE A 62 15.54 -3.54 4.93
N GLY A 63 15.28 -3.50 6.25
CA GLY A 63 16.07 -4.18 7.27
C GLY A 63 17.14 -3.33 7.95
N TYR A 64 17.11 -2.01 7.79
CA TYR A 64 18.06 -1.12 8.46
C TYR A 64 17.61 -0.83 9.89
N GLU A 65 18.46 -1.14 10.88
CA GLU A 65 18.21 -0.89 12.31
C GLU A 65 19.46 -0.25 12.98
N PRO A 66 19.57 1.08 13.00
CA PRO A 66 20.76 1.79 13.48
C PRO A 66 20.91 1.81 15.01
N ILE A 67 19.83 1.55 15.75
CA ILE A 67 19.81 1.63 17.21
C ILE A 67 19.71 0.21 17.78
N ALA A 68 20.64 -0.13 18.69
CA ALA A 68 20.65 -1.43 19.35
C ALA A 68 19.34 -1.68 20.13
N PRO A 69 18.82 -2.90 20.12
CA PRO A 69 17.63 -3.23 20.90
C PRO A 69 17.96 -3.27 22.39
N ARG A 70 16.93 -3.03 23.21
CA ARG A 70 17.04 -3.00 24.66
C ARG A 70 16.23 -4.14 25.28
N PRO A 71 16.65 -4.72 26.41
CA PRO A 71 15.83 -5.67 27.15
C PRO A 71 14.47 -5.06 27.49
N GLY A 72 13.39 -5.79 27.23
CA GLY A 72 12.03 -5.34 27.50
C GLY A 72 11.04 -6.49 27.64
N ARG A 73 9.75 -6.15 27.71
CA ARG A 73 8.65 -7.12 27.76
C ARG A 73 7.67 -6.87 26.62
N THR A 74 7.15 -7.95 26.05
CA THR A 74 6.05 -7.87 25.07
C THR A 74 4.73 -7.49 25.75
N LEU A 75 3.69 -7.19 24.97
CA LEU A 75 2.34 -6.92 25.50
C LEU A 75 1.80 -8.06 26.38
N PHE A 76 2.28 -9.29 26.18
CA PHE A 76 1.91 -10.47 26.95
C PHE A 76 2.92 -10.80 28.06
N GLY A 77 3.79 -9.86 28.43
CA GLY A 77 4.72 -10.00 29.55
C GLY A 77 5.99 -10.83 29.28
N GLU A 78 6.16 -11.34 28.08
CA GLU A 78 7.32 -12.17 27.70
C GLU A 78 8.59 -11.32 27.60
N ARG A 79 9.70 -11.75 28.22
CA ARG A 79 11.00 -11.06 28.11
C ARG A 79 11.57 -11.23 26.70
N ARG A 80 11.82 -10.12 26.01
CA ARG A 80 12.45 -10.10 24.68
C ARG A 80 13.28 -8.84 24.49
N LEU A 81 14.23 -8.90 23.56
CA LEU A 81 14.91 -7.71 23.05
C LEU A 81 13.92 -6.89 22.21
N MET A 82 13.74 -5.63 22.60
CA MET A 82 12.82 -4.69 21.97
C MET A 82 13.62 -3.68 21.14
N LEU A 83 13.27 -3.58 19.86
CA LEU A 83 13.76 -2.57 18.93
C LEU A 83 13.11 -1.20 19.25
N PRO A 84 13.77 -0.09 18.87
CA PRO A 84 13.20 1.24 19.03
C PRO A 84 11.85 1.36 18.30
N ASN A 85 10.93 2.13 18.89
CA ASN A 85 9.67 2.44 18.21
C ASN A 85 9.91 3.37 17.00
N VAL A 86 8.90 3.48 16.13
CA VAL A 86 8.99 4.30 14.91
C VAL A 86 9.29 5.78 15.20
N PHE A 87 8.83 6.32 16.34
CA PHE A 87 9.10 7.72 16.72
C PHE A 87 10.56 7.93 17.13
N GLN A 88 11.14 7.00 17.88
CA GLN A 88 12.56 7.01 18.23
C GLN A 88 13.42 6.92 16.97
N TYR A 89 13.00 6.09 16.01
CA TYR A 89 13.66 5.99 14.72
C TYR A 89 13.53 7.29 13.92
N ALA A 90 12.33 7.86 13.78
CA ALA A 90 12.12 9.14 13.10
C ALA A 90 12.92 10.28 13.77
N ALA A 91 12.99 10.29 15.10
CA ALA A 91 13.82 11.23 15.86
C ALA A 91 15.32 11.03 15.57
N HIS A 92 15.78 9.79 15.43
CA HIS A 92 17.15 9.51 15.01
C HIS A 92 17.44 10.05 13.61
N ILE A 93 16.53 9.86 12.64
CA ILE A 93 16.67 10.44 11.29
C ILE A 93 16.75 11.96 11.37
N LYS A 94 15.88 12.61 12.15
CA LYS A 94 15.89 14.05 12.38
C LYS A 94 17.22 14.54 12.98
N ASN A 95 17.75 13.83 13.96
CA ASN A 95 19.02 14.21 14.61
C ASN A 95 20.21 14.09 13.65
N VAL A 96 20.09 13.19 12.67
CA VAL A 96 21.15 12.88 11.73
C VAL A 96 21.14 13.79 10.49
N ASP A 97 20.00 13.91 9.83
CA ASP A 97 19.84 14.63 8.55
C ASP A 97 19.08 15.96 8.71
N GLY A 98 18.72 16.34 9.94
CA GLY A 98 17.91 17.51 10.24
C GLY A 98 16.41 17.29 9.99
N PHE A 99 15.62 18.31 10.32
CA PHE A 99 14.16 18.27 10.14
C PHE A 99 13.75 18.08 8.67
N PHE A 100 14.36 18.84 7.76
CA PHE A 100 14.08 18.71 6.32
C PHE A 100 14.56 17.38 5.74
N GLY A 101 15.55 16.73 6.37
CA GLY A 101 16.00 15.39 6.03
C GLY A 101 14.88 14.35 6.09
N CYS A 102 13.96 14.49 7.07
CA CYS A 102 12.81 13.60 7.22
C CYS A 102 11.81 13.65 6.06
N PHE A 103 11.88 14.66 5.19
CA PHE A 103 10.97 14.85 4.05
C PHE A 103 11.60 14.50 2.70
N ARG A 104 12.76 13.84 2.73
CA ARG A 104 13.44 13.38 1.53
C ARG A 104 12.57 12.36 0.77
N GLY A 105 12.34 12.62 -0.52
CA GLY A 105 11.51 11.78 -1.38
C GLY A 105 10.01 12.12 -1.36
N LEU A 106 9.58 13.09 -0.54
CA LEU A 106 8.17 13.46 -0.41
C LEU A 106 7.62 14.01 -1.74
N SER A 107 8.40 14.84 -2.45
CA SER A 107 7.98 15.41 -3.73
C SER A 107 7.65 14.33 -4.77
N ALA A 108 8.47 13.29 -4.88
CA ALA A 108 8.18 12.15 -5.75
C ALA A 108 6.88 11.46 -5.30
N ARG A 109 6.74 11.19 -3.99
CA ARG A 109 5.56 10.54 -3.43
C ARG A 109 4.27 11.28 -3.73
N LEU A 110 4.27 12.60 -3.55
CA LEU A 110 3.11 13.45 -3.83
C LEU A 110 2.76 13.40 -5.32
N VAL A 111 3.72 13.65 -6.22
CA VAL A 111 3.50 13.60 -7.67
C VAL A 111 2.90 12.25 -8.09
N GLY A 112 3.45 11.14 -7.58
CA GLY A 112 2.92 9.81 -7.86
C GLY A 112 1.48 9.62 -7.40
N ASN A 113 1.12 10.11 -6.21
CA ASN A 113 -0.24 10.04 -5.68
C ASN A 113 -1.23 10.92 -6.46
N PHE A 114 -0.81 12.11 -6.89
CA PHE A 114 -1.62 12.99 -7.75
C PHE A 114 -1.92 12.32 -9.09
N LEU A 115 -0.88 11.83 -9.77
CA LEU A 115 -1.02 11.20 -11.08
C LEU A 115 -1.86 9.92 -10.99
N SER A 116 -1.66 9.07 -9.98
CA SER A 116 -2.48 7.87 -9.81
C SER A 116 -3.94 8.18 -9.53
N SER A 117 -4.23 9.20 -8.72
CA SER A 117 -5.61 9.61 -8.42
C SER A 117 -6.31 10.18 -9.65
N TYR A 118 -5.63 11.03 -10.42
CA TYR A 118 -6.20 11.65 -11.62
C TYR A 118 -6.41 10.63 -12.73
N TYR A 119 -5.36 9.93 -13.15
CA TYR A 119 -5.44 9.01 -14.29
C TYR A 119 -6.16 7.70 -13.97
N GLY A 120 -6.20 7.28 -12.70
CA GLY A 120 -6.94 6.08 -12.30
C GLY A 120 -8.45 6.21 -12.61
N GLY A 121 -9.05 7.36 -12.28
CA GLY A 121 -10.45 7.64 -12.60
C GLY A 121 -10.68 7.80 -14.10
N VAL A 122 -9.84 8.59 -14.77
CA VAL A 122 -9.93 8.81 -16.22
C VAL A 122 -9.89 7.50 -17.00
N VAL A 123 -9.00 6.58 -16.66
CA VAL A 123 -8.88 5.29 -17.36
C VAL A 123 -10.09 4.40 -17.07
N ALA A 124 -10.59 4.36 -15.82
CA ALA A 124 -11.79 3.60 -15.49
C ALA A 124 -13.02 4.10 -16.26
N ASP A 125 -13.18 5.42 -16.37
CA ASP A 125 -14.30 6.04 -17.09
C ASP A 125 -14.18 5.81 -18.61
N ARG A 126 -12.97 5.91 -19.16
CA ARG A 126 -12.69 5.63 -20.59
C ARG A 126 -12.94 4.18 -20.98
N LEU A 127 -12.76 3.24 -20.04
CA LEU A 127 -13.05 1.82 -20.23
C LEU A 127 -14.53 1.47 -19.96
N GLY A 128 -15.38 2.47 -19.66
CA GLY A 128 -16.81 2.26 -19.43
C GLY A 128 -17.17 1.78 -18.03
N TYR A 129 -16.23 1.77 -17.08
CA TYR A 129 -16.48 1.38 -15.70
C TYR A 129 -16.93 2.57 -14.86
N ARG A 130 -18.11 3.13 -15.14
CA ARG A 130 -18.68 4.27 -14.38
C ARG A 130 -19.05 3.87 -12.95
N GLU A 131 -19.04 4.85 -12.04
CA GLU A 131 -19.53 4.66 -10.67
C GLU A 131 -21.03 4.33 -10.68
N PRO A 132 -21.46 3.29 -9.96
CA PRO A 132 -22.88 3.05 -9.80
C PRO A 132 -23.50 4.22 -9.01
N PRO A 133 -24.73 4.64 -9.34
CA PRO A 133 -25.42 5.68 -8.59
C PRO A 133 -25.55 5.26 -7.12
N LYS A 134 -25.20 6.17 -6.20
CA LYS A 134 -25.35 5.95 -4.75
C LYS A 134 -26.81 5.57 -4.45
N ARG A 135 -26.99 4.56 -3.60
CA ARG A 135 -28.29 4.05 -3.13
C ARG A 135 -29.18 5.21 -2.68
N LYS A 136 -30.14 5.62 -3.50
CA LYS A 136 -31.29 6.42 -3.04
C LYS A 136 -32.27 5.45 -2.40
N ASP A 137 -32.62 5.65 -1.13
CA ASP A 137 -33.61 4.84 -0.41
C ASP A 137 -34.96 4.95 -1.11
N THR A 138 -35.21 4.04 -2.05
CA THR A 138 -36.44 3.94 -2.82
C THR A 138 -37.17 2.69 -2.37
N GLY A 139 -37.93 2.84 -1.27
CA GLY A 139 -38.96 1.90 -0.82
C GLY A 139 -38.49 0.49 -0.41
N ARG A 140 -39.40 -0.27 0.22
CA ARG A 140 -39.22 -1.70 0.52
C ARG A 140 -39.18 -2.49 -0.79
N LEU A 141 -37.98 -2.75 -1.30
CA LEU A 141 -37.74 -3.70 -2.38
C LEU A 141 -38.01 -5.14 -1.91
N SER A 142 -38.43 -6.01 -2.84
CA SER A 142 -38.52 -7.44 -2.56
C SER A 142 -37.14 -8.01 -2.23
N TYR A 143 -37.04 -8.93 -1.25
CA TYR A 143 -35.78 -9.54 -0.80
C TYR A 143 -34.93 -10.10 -1.97
N ARG A 144 -35.58 -10.66 -2.99
CA ARG A 144 -34.92 -11.20 -4.19
C ARG A 144 -34.31 -10.10 -5.06
N GLU A 145 -34.96 -8.95 -5.15
CA GLU A 145 -34.50 -7.79 -5.92
C GLU A 145 -33.34 -7.08 -5.20
N ASP A 146 -33.39 -7.00 -3.87
CA ASP A 146 -32.33 -6.42 -3.04
C ASP A 146 -31.01 -7.22 -3.17
N ARG A 147 -31.08 -8.55 -3.07
CA ARG A 147 -29.92 -9.45 -3.33
C ARG A 147 -29.36 -9.32 -4.75
N ARG A 148 -30.24 -9.12 -5.75
CA ARG A 148 -29.81 -8.93 -7.15
C ARG A 148 -29.09 -7.60 -7.34
N LYS A 149 -29.61 -6.52 -6.75
CA LYS A 149 -28.97 -5.19 -6.75
C LYS A 149 -27.62 -5.21 -6.04
N LEU A 150 -27.54 -5.82 -4.85
CA LEU A 150 -26.30 -5.96 -4.09
C LEU A 150 -25.20 -6.68 -4.89
N LYS A 151 -25.55 -7.77 -5.57
CA LYS A 151 -24.61 -8.51 -6.43
C LYS A 151 -24.13 -7.66 -7.60
N MET A 152 -25.05 -6.93 -8.25
CA MET A 152 -24.73 -6.05 -9.38
C MET A 152 -23.79 -4.93 -8.96
N GLU A 153 -24.11 -4.24 -7.86
CA GLU A 153 -23.31 -3.18 -7.27
C GLU A 153 -21.91 -3.69 -6.90
N PHE A 154 -21.83 -4.86 -6.24
CA PHE A 154 -20.55 -5.49 -5.93
C PHE A 154 -19.70 -5.75 -7.18
N VAL A 155 -20.29 -6.34 -8.23
CA VAL A 155 -19.55 -6.68 -9.46
C VAL A 155 -19.07 -5.41 -10.18
N MET A 156 -19.91 -4.37 -10.27
CA MET A 156 -19.54 -3.09 -10.88
C MET A 156 -18.42 -2.40 -10.10
N ASN A 157 -18.58 -2.28 -8.79
CA ASN A 157 -17.59 -1.66 -7.91
C ASN A 157 -16.26 -2.43 -7.94
N LEU A 158 -16.31 -3.76 -7.92
CA LEU A 158 -15.11 -4.59 -7.99
C LEU A 158 -14.35 -4.35 -9.29
N LYS A 159 -15.04 -4.42 -10.45
CA LYS A 159 -14.40 -4.19 -11.76
C LYS A 159 -13.75 -2.81 -11.83
N ARG A 160 -14.49 -1.76 -11.46
CA ARG A 160 -13.97 -0.39 -11.43
C ARG A 160 -12.76 -0.28 -10.52
N ASN A 161 -12.86 -0.74 -9.27
CA ASN A 161 -11.78 -0.65 -8.29
C ASN A 161 -10.51 -1.38 -8.77
N LEU A 162 -10.62 -2.56 -9.37
CA LEU A 162 -9.46 -3.26 -9.91
C LEU A 162 -8.74 -2.46 -11.00
N VAL A 163 -9.49 -1.84 -11.91
CA VAL A 163 -8.92 -1.01 -12.98
C VAL A 163 -8.27 0.25 -12.42
N VAL A 164 -8.95 0.95 -11.51
CA VAL A 164 -8.44 2.17 -10.86
C VAL A 164 -7.14 1.85 -10.11
N HIS A 165 -7.13 0.80 -9.29
CA HIS A 165 -5.96 0.41 -8.49
C HIS A 165 -4.81 -0.10 -9.36
N ALA A 166 -5.07 -0.96 -10.35
CA ALA A 166 -4.02 -1.45 -11.26
C ALA A 166 -3.35 -0.30 -12.02
N THR A 167 -4.16 0.57 -12.61
CA THR A 167 -3.67 1.77 -13.32
C THR A 167 -2.92 2.70 -12.40
N GLY A 168 -3.46 2.95 -11.20
CA GLY A 168 -2.85 3.80 -10.19
C GLY A 168 -1.49 3.29 -9.74
N VAL A 169 -1.32 1.97 -9.56
CA VAL A 169 -0.02 1.37 -9.24
C VAL A 169 0.97 1.57 -10.39
N VAL A 170 0.59 1.26 -11.63
CA VAL A 170 1.46 1.40 -12.81
C VAL A 170 1.95 2.85 -12.98
N ILE A 171 1.05 3.82 -12.83
CA ILE A 171 1.36 5.25 -12.98
C ILE A 171 2.21 5.78 -11.83
N SER A 172 1.91 5.37 -10.59
CA SER A 172 2.66 5.84 -9.41
C SER A 172 4.00 5.14 -9.22
N GLN A 173 4.23 3.99 -9.86
CA GLN A 173 5.40 3.14 -9.59
C GLN A 173 6.74 3.86 -9.77
N PRO A 174 7.01 4.59 -10.88
CA PRO A 174 8.28 5.29 -11.06
C PRO A 174 8.59 6.27 -9.93
N PHE A 175 7.57 7.01 -9.48
CA PHE A 175 7.69 7.98 -8.40
C PHE A 175 7.86 7.32 -7.04
N TYR A 176 7.18 6.18 -6.82
CA TYR A 176 7.34 5.38 -5.63
C TYR A 176 8.76 4.83 -5.51
N VAL A 177 9.32 4.29 -6.60
CA VAL A 177 10.73 3.84 -6.67
C VAL A 177 11.68 4.96 -6.28
N ILE A 178 11.52 6.15 -6.87
CA ILE A 178 12.37 7.31 -6.57
C ILE A 178 12.27 7.69 -5.09
N SER A 179 11.06 7.77 -4.53
CA SER A 179 10.84 8.12 -3.13
C SER A 179 11.53 7.13 -2.19
N ILE A 180 11.37 5.82 -2.39
CA ILE A 180 11.99 4.76 -1.57
C ILE A 180 13.52 4.78 -1.70
N ARG A 181 14.09 5.01 -2.89
CA ARG A 181 15.55 5.10 -3.09
C ARG A 181 16.14 6.35 -2.46
N MET A 182 15.43 7.48 -2.56
CA MET A 182 15.77 8.70 -1.84
C MET A 182 15.74 8.47 -0.33
N MET A 183 14.79 7.70 0.21
CA MET A 183 14.82 7.32 1.62
C MET A 183 16.03 6.43 1.96
N ALA A 184 16.24 5.38 1.17
CA ALA A 184 17.25 4.35 1.41
C ALA A 184 18.71 4.86 1.36
N GLN A 185 18.99 5.98 0.67
CA GLN A 185 20.33 6.58 0.66
C GLN A 185 20.82 7.06 2.05
N PHE A 186 19.90 7.19 3.01
CA PHE A 186 20.24 7.45 4.42
C PHE A 186 21.11 6.36 5.04
N VAL A 187 20.91 5.10 4.66
CA VAL A 187 21.64 3.95 5.21
C VAL A 187 23.15 4.11 4.98
N GLY A 188 23.53 4.44 3.74
CA GLY A 188 24.93 4.59 3.33
C GLY A 188 25.50 6.00 3.51
N ARG A 189 24.70 6.96 3.98
CA ARG A 189 24.98 8.41 3.94
C ARG A 189 25.34 8.91 2.53
N GLU A 190 24.65 8.35 1.55
CA GLU A 190 24.88 8.60 0.13
C GLU A 190 24.10 9.84 -0.33
N ARG A 191 24.60 10.51 -1.38
CA ARG A 191 23.94 11.66 -2.01
C ARG A 191 23.75 11.43 -3.52
N ILE A 192 23.30 10.22 -3.87
CA ILE A 192 23.10 9.80 -5.27
C ILE A 192 21.80 10.42 -5.83
N TYR A 193 20.74 10.42 -5.01
CA TYR A 193 19.40 10.84 -5.41
C TYR A 193 19.07 12.23 -4.84
N THR A 194 19.60 13.27 -5.49
CA THR A 194 19.46 14.68 -5.10
C THR A 194 18.27 15.35 -5.77
N GLY A 195 17.06 14.95 -5.35
CA GLY A 195 15.80 15.50 -5.88
C GLY A 195 15.23 14.68 -7.04
N LEU A 196 14.01 15.04 -7.49
CA LEU A 196 13.22 14.21 -8.41
C LEU A 196 13.90 14.05 -9.78
N VAL A 197 14.27 15.16 -10.43
CA VAL A 197 14.84 15.15 -11.79
C VAL A 197 16.20 14.47 -11.84
N ALA A 198 17.07 14.76 -10.86
CA ALA A 198 18.37 14.10 -10.74
C ALA A 198 18.20 12.58 -10.56
N SER A 199 17.23 12.16 -9.74
CA SER A 199 16.92 10.75 -9.52
C SER A 199 16.40 10.06 -10.79
N ILE A 200 15.54 10.72 -11.56
CA ILE A 200 15.06 10.19 -12.85
C ILE A 200 16.25 9.97 -13.80
N LYS A 201 17.12 10.98 -13.94
CA LYS A 201 18.30 10.88 -14.82
C LYS A 201 19.24 9.77 -14.38
N GLU A 202 19.45 9.61 -13.08
CA GLU A 202 20.32 8.59 -12.52
C GLU A 202 19.78 7.18 -12.81
N ILE A 203 18.52 6.90 -12.46
CA ILE A 203 17.89 5.59 -12.70
C ILE A 203 17.89 5.24 -14.19
N TRP A 204 17.54 6.22 -15.04
CA TRP A 204 17.53 6.01 -16.49
C TRP A 204 18.91 5.62 -17.02
N LYS A 205 19.97 6.28 -16.55
CA LYS A 205 21.34 6.02 -16.99
C LYS A 205 21.88 4.68 -16.51
N THR A 206 21.51 4.23 -15.31
CA THR A 206 22.12 3.05 -14.67
C THR A 206 21.33 1.76 -14.88
N GLU A 207 20.00 1.85 -14.87
CA GLU A 207 19.08 0.70 -14.87
C GLU A 207 18.05 0.74 -16.02
N GLY A 208 17.98 1.87 -16.73
CA GLY A 208 16.98 2.09 -17.79
C GLY A 208 15.55 2.08 -17.27
N VAL A 209 14.62 1.69 -18.14
CA VAL A 209 13.17 1.68 -17.84
C VAL A 209 12.84 0.67 -16.74
N SER A 210 13.52 -0.47 -16.70
CA SER A 210 13.27 -1.52 -15.70
C SER A 210 13.46 -1.03 -14.26
N GLY A 211 14.41 -0.12 -14.02
CA GLY A 211 14.66 0.43 -12.68
C GLY A 211 13.45 1.12 -12.07
N PHE A 212 12.65 1.82 -12.89
CA PHE A 212 11.43 2.50 -12.46
C PHE A 212 10.27 1.58 -12.09
N PHE A 213 10.32 0.31 -12.49
CA PHE A 213 9.28 -0.68 -12.24
C PHE A 213 9.72 -1.81 -11.30
N SER A 214 10.91 -1.67 -10.70
CA SER A 214 11.41 -2.57 -9.65
C SER A 214 10.39 -2.68 -8.51
N GLY A 215 10.10 -3.91 -8.07
CA GLY A 215 9.12 -4.17 -7.00
C GLY A 215 7.64 -4.01 -7.38
N MET A 216 7.29 -3.69 -8.64
CA MET A 216 5.90 -3.49 -9.04
C MET A 216 5.01 -4.74 -8.87
N ILE A 217 5.52 -5.93 -9.23
CA ILE A 217 4.75 -7.18 -9.19
C ILE A 217 4.21 -7.48 -7.78
N PRO A 218 5.07 -7.58 -6.73
CA PRO A 218 4.57 -7.81 -5.37
C PRO A 218 3.67 -6.67 -4.87
N ARG A 219 3.91 -5.41 -5.29
CA ARG A 219 3.00 -4.29 -4.98
C ARG A 219 1.60 -4.48 -5.58
N LEU A 220 1.51 -4.88 -6.85
CA LEU A 220 0.24 -5.19 -7.53
C LEU A 220 -0.47 -6.36 -6.86
N VAL A 221 0.24 -7.44 -6.52
CA VAL A 221 -0.34 -8.60 -5.82
C VAL A 221 -0.93 -8.18 -4.48
N CYS A 222 -0.24 -7.33 -3.73
CA CYS A 222 -0.74 -6.80 -2.47
C CYS A 222 -1.99 -5.93 -2.67
N ASP A 223 -1.92 -4.92 -3.54
CA ASP A 223 -2.98 -3.92 -3.69
C ASP A 223 -4.25 -4.53 -4.30
N LEU A 224 -4.11 -5.26 -5.41
CA LEU A 224 -5.23 -5.94 -6.06
C LEU A 224 -5.77 -7.07 -5.19
N GLY A 225 -4.91 -7.80 -4.48
CA GLY A 225 -5.35 -8.81 -3.51
C GLY A 225 -6.20 -8.22 -2.39
N CYS A 226 -5.81 -7.04 -1.87
CA CYS A 226 -6.59 -6.34 -0.85
C CYS A 226 -7.97 -5.91 -1.35
N VAL A 227 -8.04 -5.39 -2.59
CA VAL A 227 -9.31 -5.01 -3.23
C VAL A 227 -10.18 -6.24 -3.48
N LEU A 228 -9.63 -7.28 -4.12
CA LEU A 228 -10.37 -8.50 -4.44
C LEU A 228 -10.94 -9.18 -3.20
N ILE A 229 -10.10 -9.47 -2.21
CA ILE A 229 -10.49 -10.20 -1.01
C ILE A 229 -11.36 -9.29 -0.12
N GLY A 230 -10.98 -8.02 0.02
CA GLY A 230 -11.72 -7.04 0.81
C GLY A 230 -13.15 -6.85 0.31
N SER A 231 -13.32 -6.54 -0.98
CA SER A 231 -14.65 -6.37 -1.56
C SER A 231 -15.47 -7.66 -1.53
N THR A 232 -14.85 -8.83 -1.75
CA THR A 232 -15.56 -10.12 -1.66
C THR A 232 -16.03 -10.37 -0.23
N LEU A 233 -15.20 -10.10 0.76
CA LEU A 233 -15.56 -10.25 2.17
C LEU A 233 -16.67 -9.28 2.58
N THR A 234 -16.62 -8.02 2.14
CA THR A 234 -17.70 -7.05 2.33
C THR A 234 -19.02 -7.54 1.73
N TYR A 235 -19.00 -8.10 0.52
CA TYR A 235 -20.19 -8.67 -0.10
C TYR A 235 -20.74 -9.84 0.70
N LEU A 236 -19.88 -10.79 1.11
CA LEU A 236 -20.29 -11.94 1.91
C LEU A 236 -20.91 -11.49 3.23
N LEU A 237 -20.26 -10.61 3.99
CA LEU A 237 -20.75 -10.09 5.26
C LEU A 237 -22.09 -9.37 5.13
N SER A 238 -22.23 -8.55 4.09
CA SER A 238 -23.47 -7.84 3.77
C SER A 238 -24.59 -8.80 3.37
N ALA A 239 -24.24 -9.94 2.74
CA ALA A 239 -25.19 -10.94 2.29
C ALA A 239 -25.60 -11.95 3.38
N THR A 240 -24.80 -12.15 4.42
CA THR A 240 -24.99 -13.26 5.38
C THR A 240 -25.27 -12.88 6.82
N ILE A 241 -24.76 -11.76 7.36
CA ILE A 241 -24.53 -11.70 8.84
C ILE A 241 -25.15 -10.51 9.58
N VAL A 242 -25.22 -9.30 9.04
CA VAL A 242 -25.48 -8.13 9.91
C VAL A 242 -26.76 -7.42 9.52
N GLU A 243 -27.70 -7.28 10.45
CA GLU A 243 -28.76 -6.25 10.43
C GLU A 243 -28.25 -5.05 11.25
N GLY A 244 -28.14 -3.88 10.62
CA GLY A 244 -27.61 -2.66 11.26
C GLY A 244 -26.40 -2.06 10.55
N GLU A 245 -26.47 -0.76 10.24
CA GLU A 245 -25.48 -0.04 9.44
C GLU A 245 -24.12 0.12 10.15
N THR A 246 -24.13 0.49 11.44
CA THR A 246 -22.91 0.71 12.23
C THR A 246 -22.08 -0.57 12.39
N SER A 247 -22.71 -1.70 12.70
CA SER A 247 -22.03 -2.99 12.86
C SER A 247 -21.46 -3.49 11.53
N ARG A 248 -22.14 -3.24 10.40
CA ARG A 248 -21.63 -3.53 9.05
C ARG A 248 -20.36 -2.74 8.77
N ASN A 249 -20.38 -1.44 9.04
CA ASN A 249 -19.24 -0.56 8.77
C ASN A 249 -18.01 -0.92 9.61
N ASN A 250 -18.20 -1.23 10.90
CA ASN A 250 -17.11 -1.68 11.77
C ASN A 250 -16.52 -3.02 11.32
N LEU A 251 -17.37 -4.00 10.99
CA LEU A 251 -16.92 -5.32 10.56
C LEU A 251 -16.24 -5.28 9.18
N ASN A 252 -16.73 -4.45 8.27
CA ASN A 252 -16.08 -4.18 6.97
C ASN A 252 -14.68 -3.59 7.18
N THR A 253 -14.55 -2.60 8.06
CA THR A 253 -13.24 -1.99 8.37
C THR A 253 -12.27 -3.01 8.96
N LEU A 254 -12.73 -3.84 9.91
CA LEU A 254 -11.92 -4.92 10.50
C LEU A 254 -11.50 -5.96 9.45
N SER A 255 -12.39 -6.28 8.52
CA SER A 255 -12.13 -7.19 7.41
C SER A 255 -11.02 -6.67 6.51
N HIS A 256 -11.10 -5.41 6.08
CA HIS A 256 -10.04 -4.77 5.29
C HIS A 256 -8.69 -4.72 6.01
N PHE A 257 -8.68 -4.45 7.32
CA PHE A 257 -7.46 -4.49 8.12
C PHE A 257 -6.85 -5.90 8.17
N THR A 258 -7.68 -6.92 8.36
CA THR A 258 -7.24 -8.32 8.39
C THR A 258 -6.63 -8.74 7.06
N VAL A 259 -7.30 -8.45 5.94
CA VAL A 259 -6.78 -8.73 4.59
C VAL A 259 -5.45 -8.01 4.34
N SER A 260 -5.34 -6.74 4.73
CA SER A 260 -4.11 -5.96 4.60
C SER A 260 -2.96 -6.55 5.41
N SER A 261 -3.22 -7.07 6.60
CA SER A 261 -2.23 -7.76 7.44
C SER A 261 -1.75 -9.09 6.83
N LEU A 262 -2.64 -9.82 6.16
CA LEU A 262 -2.31 -11.07 5.46
C LEU A 262 -1.41 -10.82 4.25
N LEU A 263 -1.68 -9.77 3.48
CA LEU A 263 -0.94 -9.43 2.25
C LEU A 263 0.27 -8.51 2.50
N TYR A 264 0.44 -8.01 3.72
CA TYR A 264 1.57 -7.16 4.13
C TYR A 264 2.95 -7.67 3.70
N PRO A 265 3.27 -8.99 3.76
CA PRO A 265 4.57 -9.48 3.31
C PRO A 265 4.93 -9.10 1.87
N TYR A 266 3.95 -8.99 0.97
CA TYR A 266 4.19 -8.55 -0.41
C TYR A 266 4.60 -7.08 -0.48
N HIS A 267 4.09 -6.24 0.43
CA HIS A 267 4.57 -4.86 0.55
C HIS A 267 6.05 -4.82 0.97
N VAL A 268 6.46 -5.65 1.93
CA VAL A 268 7.88 -5.72 2.36
C VAL A 268 8.77 -6.17 1.19
N VAL A 269 8.36 -7.22 0.48
CA VAL A 269 9.08 -7.71 -0.72
C VAL A 269 9.16 -6.63 -1.79
N SER A 270 8.09 -5.88 -2.04
CA SER A 270 8.12 -4.74 -2.97
C SER A 270 9.18 -3.73 -2.57
N THR A 271 9.18 -3.26 -1.32
CA THR A 271 10.15 -2.27 -0.83
C THR A 271 11.59 -2.77 -0.95
N CYS A 272 11.83 -4.05 -0.60
CA CYS A 272 13.14 -4.68 -0.80
C CYS A 272 13.54 -4.71 -2.28
N MET A 273 12.67 -5.19 -3.17
CA MET A 273 12.97 -5.28 -4.59
C MET A 273 13.20 -3.91 -5.27
N ILE A 274 12.67 -2.82 -4.73
CA ILE A 274 12.92 -1.46 -5.23
C ILE A 274 14.39 -1.05 -5.05
N VAL A 275 15.01 -1.46 -3.95
CA VAL A 275 16.38 -1.07 -3.57
C VAL A 275 17.40 -2.12 -4.00
N ASN A 276 17.00 -3.40 -4.07
CA ASN A 276 17.83 -4.53 -4.48
C ASN A 276 18.54 -4.28 -5.82
N GLY A 277 19.87 -4.43 -5.84
CA GLY A 277 20.68 -4.25 -7.06
C GLY A 277 20.79 -2.81 -7.56
N SER A 278 20.26 -1.83 -6.83
CA SER A 278 20.51 -0.41 -7.13
C SER A 278 21.93 -0.01 -6.71
N ARG A 279 22.37 1.20 -7.07
CA ARG A 279 23.69 1.74 -6.65
C ARG A 279 23.81 2.02 -5.14
N LEU A 280 22.74 1.90 -4.38
CA LEU A 280 22.72 2.20 -2.94
C LEU A 280 23.36 1.08 -2.13
N LYS A 281 24.13 1.46 -1.10
CA LYS A 281 24.61 0.49 -0.11
C LYS A 281 23.47 -0.29 0.56
N ALA A 282 22.32 0.35 0.73
CA ALA A 282 21.12 -0.25 1.31
C ALA A 282 20.59 -1.47 0.53
N GLY A 283 20.92 -1.60 -0.76
CA GLY A 283 20.41 -2.63 -1.66
C GLY A 283 21.41 -3.72 -2.02
N ASN A 284 22.57 -3.73 -1.36
CA ASN A 284 23.69 -4.60 -1.67
C ASN A 284 24.31 -5.17 -0.39
N LEU A 285 25.13 -6.20 -0.55
CA LEU A 285 25.93 -6.76 0.53
C LEU A 285 26.86 -5.68 1.13
N PRO A 286 27.11 -5.69 2.45
CA PRO A 286 26.63 -6.67 3.42
C PRO A 286 25.21 -6.36 3.97
N LEU A 287 24.67 -5.17 3.74
CA LEU A 287 23.45 -4.67 4.40
C LEU A 287 22.17 -5.38 3.94
N MET A 288 22.14 -5.82 2.68
CA MET A 288 21.00 -6.50 2.09
C MET A 288 21.49 -7.64 1.21
N GLU A 289 20.86 -8.80 1.34
CA GLU A 289 21.15 -9.95 0.46
C GLU A 289 20.63 -9.66 -0.96
N ASN A 290 21.38 -10.14 -1.96
CA ASN A 290 20.94 -10.04 -3.35
C ASN A 290 19.79 -11.04 -3.61
N TYR A 291 18.71 -10.51 -4.18
CA TYR A 291 17.56 -11.30 -4.62
C TYR A 291 17.54 -11.41 -6.15
N VAL A 292 17.35 -12.64 -6.66
CA VAL A 292 17.24 -12.87 -8.11
C VAL A 292 15.89 -12.38 -8.63
N ASN A 293 14.82 -12.65 -7.89
CA ASN A 293 13.47 -12.21 -8.21
C ASN A 293 12.65 -12.02 -6.92
N TRP A 294 11.43 -11.49 -7.06
CA TRP A 294 10.57 -11.22 -5.91
C TRP A 294 10.15 -12.49 -5.14
N ARG A 295 10.09 -13.65 -5.80
CA ARG A 295 9.75 -14.93 -5.16
C ARG A 295 10.90 -15.43 -4.28
N ASP A 296 12.13 -15.30 -4.78
CA ASP A 296 13.37 -15.57 -4.03
C ASP A 296 13.47 -14.64 -2.81
N CYS A 297 13.22 -13.34 -3.00
CA CYS A 297 13.12 -12.37 -1.90
C CYS A 297 12.09 -12.83 -0.85
N TYR A 298 10.87 -13.18 -1.26
CA TYR A 298 9.84 -13.67 -0.33
C TYR A 298 10.27 -14.94 0.40
N ALA A 299 10.84 -15.92 -0.31
CA ALA A 299 11.28 -17.19 0.27
C ALA A 299 12.38 -16.97 1.32
N LYS A 300 13.39 -16.15 1.01
CA LYS A 300 14.48 -15.81 1.94
C LYS A 300 13.97 -15.05 3.16
N LEU A 301 13.14 -14.02 2.97
CA LEU A 301 12.54 -13.27 4.08
C LEU A 301 11.62 -14.13 4.96
N ARG A 302 10.96 -15.12 4.37
CA ARG A 302 10.15 -16.07 5.14
C ARG A 302 11.03 -17.04 5.92
N ALA A 303 12.12 -17.51 5.34
CA ALA A 303 13.09 -18.39 6.00
C ALA A 303 13.77 -17.72 7.21
N THR A 304 14.05 -16.42 7.14
CA THR A 304 14.60 -15.63 8.25
C THR A 304 13.55 -15.05 9.19
N ASN A 305 12.26 -15.29 8.93
CA ASN A 305 11.13 -14.74 9.69
C ASN A 305 11.05 -13.18 9.68
N GLU A 306 11.61 -12.55 8.65
CA GLU A 306 11.65 -11.09 8.44
C GLU A 306 10.61 -10.60 7.41
N HIS A 307 9.82 -11.51 6.82
CA HIS A 307 8.77 -11.18 5.85
C HIS A 307 7.66 -10.25 6.37
N LYS A 308 7.54 -10.05 7.70
CA LYS A 308 6.60 -9.10 8.32
C LYS A 308 7.29 -7.89 8.98
N ARG A 309 8.54 -7.57 8.63
CA ARG A 309 9.24 -6.37 9.13
C ARG A 309 8.43 -5.11 8.97
N GLY A 310 8.34 -4.29 10.02
CA GLY A 310 7.61 -3.02 10.02
C GLY A 310 6.07 -3.15 10.05
N SER A 311 5.53 -4.37 10.25
CA SER A 311 4.08 -4.56 10.48
C SER A 311 3.63 -3.99 11.83
N SER A 312 4.50 -4.04 12.84
CA SER A 312 4.34 -3.33 14.12
C SER A 312 5.33 -2.17 14.16
N LEU A 313 4.84 -0.97 14.41
CA LEU A 313 5.66 0.25 14.49
C LEU A 313 5.97 0.68 15.92
N PHE A 314 5.14 0.27 16.89
CA PHE A 314 5.26 0.70 18.29
C PHE A 314 5.92 -0.37 19.15
N PHE A 315 5.45 -1.62 19.08
CA PHE A 315 5.95 -2.75 19.85
C PHE A 315 6.73 -3.69 18.95
N ARG A 316 8.03 -3.44 18.84
CA ARG A 316 8.92 -4.13 17.92
C ARG A 316 9.84 -5.06 18.69
N ALA A 317 9.57 -6.36 18.66
CA ALA A 317 10.43 -7.35 19.27
C ALA A 317 11.34 -7.99 18.22
N VAL A 318 12.57 -8.32 18.60
CA VAL A 318 13.48 -9.08 17.74
C VAL A 318 12.88 -10.49 17.49
N PRO A 319 12.87 -10.98 16.23
CA PRO A 319 12.37 -12.31 15.92
C PRO A 319 13.21 -13.41 16.61
N LYS A 320 12.57 -14.54 16.91
CA LYS A 320 13.12 -15.62 17.75
C LYS A 320 14.08 -16.60 17.04
N VAL A 321 14.47 -16.42 15.78
CA VAL A 321 15.06 -17.54 14.99
C VAL A 321 16.58 -17.46 14.81
N ILE A 322 17.18 -18.65 15.01
CA ILE A 322 18.58 -19.12 14.96
C ILE A 322 19.58 -18.15 14.33
N THR A 323 20.47 -17.67 15.20
CA THR A 323 21.69 -16.93 14.92
C THR A 323 22.48 -17.55 13.77
N LYS A 324 22.39 -16.98 12.57
CA LYS A 324 23.61 -16.78 11.78
C LYS A 324 24.07 -15.38 12.07
N ALA A 325 25.09 -15.29 12.94
CA ALA A 325 25.77 -14.07 13.28
C ALA A 325 26.24 -13.38 12.00
N SER A 326 25.53 -12.33 11.59
CA SER A 326 26.10 -11.33 10.70
C SER A 326 26.56 -10.19 11.60
N ASN A 327 27.86 -9.91 11.59
CA ASN A 327 28.55 -8.88 12.38
C ASN A 327 28.16 -7.45 11.96
N ILE A 328 26.96 -7.26 11.41
CA ILE A 328 26.45 -6.02 10.79
C ILE A 328 25.49 -5.30 11.75
N PHE A 329 24.93 -6.02 12.71
CA PHE A 329 24.07 -5.47 13.75
C PHE A 329 24.89 -4.99 14.95
N ALA A 330 24.42 -3.94 15.62
CA ALA A 330 24.92 -3.63 16.95
C ALA A 330 24.79 -4.90 17.83
N PRO A 331 25.83 -5.30 18.59
CA PRO A 331 25.81 -6.53 19.36
C PRO A 331 24.62 -6.52 20.32
N TYR A 332 23.86 -7.60 20.32
CA TYR A 332 22.71 -7.74 21.22
C TYR A 332 23.21 -7.75 22.67
N PRO A 333 22.60 -6.97 23.57
CA PRO A 333 22.91 -7.10 24.99
C PRO A 333 22.45 -8.49 25.48
N GLU A 334 23.29 -9.13 26.30
CA GLU A 334 22.95 -10.40 26.92
C GLU A 334 21.71 -10.24 27.81
N MET A 335 20.69 -11.08 27.59
CA MET A 335 19.55 -11.15 28.50
C MET A 335 19.98 -11.94 29.75
N LYS A 336 20.31 -11.22 30.83
CA LYS A 336 20.49 -11.82 32.17
C LYS A 336 19.15 -12.21 32.80
#